data_AF-A0A3D1ICU5-F1
#
_entry.id   AF-A0A3D1ICU5-F1
#
_cell.length_a   1.000
_cell.length_b   1.000
_cell.length_c   1.000
_cell.angle_alpha   90.00
_cell.angle_beta   90.00
_cell.angle_gamma   90.00
#
_symmetry.space_group_name_H-M   'P 1'
#
loop_
_entity.id
_entity.type
_entity.pdbx_description
1 polymer ?
#
loop_
_entity_poly.entity_id
_entity_poly.type
_entity_poly.pdbx_seq_one_letter_code
_entity_poly.pdbx_strand_id
1 'polypeptide(L)'
;MALAASLAALVLAPPPEPDWDALLKPAGLTLQTAVLDPQVLLMFEGDEFVLPAFQAYWAAPFRIPAFGRSLQASLAASEDQPNEAFVAAGRLLGFGTRRTLLGDPLVQPPKSLEAALSSLFLRAGKPAPKDLAKRCGEAEALVGAEGCARVASVVAQAASALDWRDASFHSGAEALFARAQAQEGESGGPRDLAKWLGELRSLDLRPMLAGAHDLFLACHRACKKLPGVRPGLVEIPTPYGAVAIGG
;
A
#
# COMPACT_ATOMS: atom_id res chain seq x y z
N MET A 1 14.06 -24.55 17.33
CA MET A 1 13.64 -25.52 16.30
C MET A 1 12.15 -25.76 16.44
N ALA A 2 11.32 -25.09 15.64
CA ALA A 2 9.93 -25.46 15.41
C ALA A 2 9.36 -24.67 14.20
N LEU A 3 9.06 -25.40 13.14
CA LEU A 3 8.05 -25.15 12.10
C LEU A 3 8.11 -23.82 11.33
N ALA A 4 9.09 -23.71 10.44
CA ALA A 4 8.88 -23.03 9.16
C ALA A 4 7.98 -23.94 8.30
N ALA A 5 6.66 -23.73 8.37
CA ALA A 5 5.73 -24.34 7.42
C ALA A 5 6.00 -23.70 6.05
N SER A 6 6.77 -24.40 5.23
CA SER A 6 6.92 -24.08 3.81
C SER A 6 5.54 -24.17 3.17
N LEU A 7 4.95 -23.01 2.87
CA LEU A 7 3.87 -22.85 1.90
C LEU A 7 4.45 -23.13 0.50
N ALA A 8 4.89 -24.37 0.27
CA ALA A 8 5.12 -24.85 -1.08
C ALA A 8 3.74 -24.86 -1.75
N ALA A 9 3.44 -23.79 -2.48
CA ALA A 9 2.28 -23.70 -3.33
C ALA A 9 2.30 -24.91 -4.26
N LEU A 10 1.40 -25.86 -4.01
CA LEU A 10 1.08 -26.91 -4.96
C LEU A 10 0.48 -26.17 -6.16
N VAL A 11 1.30 -25.85 -7.17
CA VAL A 11 0.84 -25.32 -8.45
C VAL A 11 0.14 -26.48 -9.16
N LEU A 12 -1.07 -26.79 -8.70
CA LEU A 12 -2.00 -27.61 -9.46
C LEU A 12 -2.27 -26.84 -10.75
N ALA A 13 -2.02 -27.49 -11.90
CA ALA A 13 -2.43 -26.96 -13.18
C ALA A 13 -3.90 -26.53 -13.07
N PRO A 14 -4.24 -25.31 -13.51
CA PRO A 14 -5.60 -24.81 -13.35
C PRO A 14 -6.55 -25.79 -14.05
N PRO A 15 -7.67 -26.17 -13.41
CA PRO A 15 -8.65 -27.03 -14.05
C PRO A 15 -9.09 -26.38 -15.38
N PRO A 16 -9.37 -27.18 -16.42
CA PRO A 16 -9.81 -26.66 -17.71
C PRO A 16 -11.03 -25.75 -17.51
N GLU A 17 -11.10 -24.67 -18.28
CA GLU A 17 -12.26 -23.79 -18.21
C GLU A 17 -13.53 -24.59 -18.55
N PRO A 18 -14.57 -24.49 -17.71
CA PRO A 18 -15.83 -25.18 -17.99
C PRO A 18 -16.43 -24.63 -19.28
N ASP A 19 -17.03 -25.52 -20.08
CA ASP A 19 -17.81 -25.12 -21.25
C ASP A 19 -19.10 -24.44 -20.79
N TRP A 20 -19.02 -23.13 -20.60
CA TRP A 20 -20.14 -22.33 -20.10
C TRP A 20 -21.35 -22.38 -21.02
N ASP A 21 -21.17 -22.45 -22.35
CA ASP A 21 -22.29 -22.54 -23.28
C ASP A 21 -23.03 -23.87 -23.12
N ALA A 22 -22.31 -24.98 -22.93
CA ALA A 22 -22.93 -26.27 -22.62
C ALA A 22 -23.71 -26.26 -21.29
N LEU A 23 -23.22 -25.53 -20.28
CA LEU A 23 -23.85 -25.43 -18.97
C LEU A 23 -25.07 -24.49 -18.94
N LEU A 24 -25.09 -23.45 -19.78
CA LEU A 24 -26.17 -22.46 -19.85
C LEU A 24 -27.33 -22.89 -20.77
N LYS A 25 -27.04 -23.73 -21.77
CA LYS A 25 -28.00 -24.22 -22.77
C LYS A 25 -29.28 -24.87 -22.18
N PRO A 26 -29.24 -25.68 -21.11
CA PRO A 26 -30.45 -26.25 -20.50
C PRO A 26 -31.42 -25.20 -19.94
N ALA A 27 -30.92 -24.03 -19.56
CA ALA A 27 -31.73 -22.91 -19.10
C ALA A 27 -32.18 -21.99 -20.25
N GLY A 28 -31.86 -22.32 -21.52
CA GLY A 28 -32.10 -21.46 -22.67
C GLY A 28 -31.26 -20.18 -22.67
N LEU A 29 -30.18 -20.15 -21.89
CA LEU A 29 -29.29 -19.01 -21.76
C LEU A 29 -28.05 -19.16 -22.64
N THR A 30 -27.46 -18.03 -22.97
CA THR A 30 -26.15 -17.90 -23.63
C THR A 30 -25.23 -17.05 -22.76
N LEU A 31 -23.94 -17.06 -23.03
CA LEU A 31 -22.98 -16.14 -22.40
C LEU A 31 -23.37 -14.66 -22.54
N GLN A 32 -24.13 -14.30 -23.58
CA GLN A 32 -24.60 -12.93 -23.81
C GLN A 32 -25.84 -12.57 -22.98
N THR A 33 -26.69 -13.55 -22.67
CA THR A 33 -27.97 -13.33 -21.95
C THR A 33 -27.86 -13.62 -20.46
N ALA A 34 -26.88 -14.41 -20.04
CA ALA A 34 -26.62 -14.73 -18.64
C ALA A 34 -25.70 -13.71 -17.98
N VAL A 35 -26.08 -12.43 -18.04
CA VAL A 35 -25.37 -11.32 -17.41
C VAL A 35 -26.05 -10.90 -16.11
N LEU A 36 -25.30 -10.28 -15.20
CA LEU A 36 -25.90 -9.63 -14.03
C LEU A 36 -26.57 -8.34 -14.47
N ASP A 37 -27.77 -8.06 -13.95
CA ASP A 37 -28.49 -6.83 -14.25
C ASP A 37 -27.74 -5.61 -13.68
N PRO A 38 -27.21 -4.70 -14.53
CA PRO A 38 -26.46 -3.54 -14.07
C PRO A 38 -27.30 -2.60 -13.22
N GLN A 39 -28.61 -2.49 -13.48
CA GLN A 39 -29.51 -1.62 -12.72
C GLN A 39 -29.65 -2.11 -11.28
N VAL A 40 -29.77 -3.42 -11.08
CA VAL A 40 -29.84 -4.04 -9.75
C VAL A 40 -28.53 -3.83 -9.00
N LEU A 41 -27.38 -3.99 -9.68
CA LEU A 41 -26.06 -3.81 -9.06
C LEU A 41 -25.75 -2.35 -8.70
N LEU A 42 -26.15 -1.39 -9.54
CA LEU A 42 -25.97 0.04 -9.28
C LEU A 42 -26.76 0.51 -8.05
N MET A 43 -27.84 -0.19 -7.66
CA MET A 43 -28.52 0.11 -6.39
C MET A 43 -27.64 -0.15 -5.16
N PHE A 44 -26.60 -0.99 -5.28
CA PHE A 44 -25.73 -1.35 -4.17
C PHE A 44 -24.43 -0.53 -4.09
N GLU A 45 -23.85 -0.12 -5.21
CA GLU A 45 -22.61 0.69 -5.23
C GLU A 45 -22.85 2.19 -5.49
N GLY A 46 -24.01 2.59 -6.02
CA GLY A 46 -24.22 3.94 -6.53
C GLY A 46 -23.56 4.14 -7.90
N ASP A 47 -23.59 5.38 -8.40
CA ASP A 47 -22.99 5.78 -9.69
C ASP A 47 -21.56 6.33 -9.56
N GLU A 48 -21.17 6.73 -8.35
CA GLU A 48 -19.88 7.34 -8.04
C GLU A 48 -18.96 6.36 -7.29
N PHE A 49 -17.65 6.40 -7.57
CA PHE A 49 -16.61 5.56 -6.93
C PHE A 49 -16.67 4.06 -7.23
N VAL A 50 -17.34 3.65 -8.31
CA VAL A 50 -17.38 2.26 -8.77
C VAL A 50 -15.97 1.77 -9.13
N LEU A 51 -15.56 0.65 -8.54
CA LEU A 51 -14.23 0.08 -8.79
C LEU A 51 -14.14 -0.50 -10.21
N PRO A 52 -13.05 -0.28 -10.96
CA PRO A 52 -12.88 -0.88 -12.29
C PRO A 52 -12.92 -2.41 -12.27
N ALA A 53 -12.43 -3.05 -11.20
CA ALA A 53 -12.55 -4.50 -11.03
C ALA A 53 -14.01 -4.96 -10.90
N PHE A 54 -14.85 -4.20 -10.18
CA PHE A 54 -16.27 -4.48 -10.08
C PHE A 54 -16.93 -4.42 -11.46
N GLN A 55 -16.63 -3.38 -12.25
CA GLN A 55 -17.09 -3.25 -13.64
C GLN A 55 -16.68 -4.43 -14.52
N ALA A 56 -15.41 -4.84 -14.44
CA ALA A 56 -14.91 -5.98 -15.19
C ALA A 56 -15.60 -7.29 -14.80
N TYR A 57 -15.94 -7.46 -13.52
CA TYR A 57 -16.57 -8.68 -13.02
C TYR A 57 -18.04 -8.82 -13.43
N TRP A 58 -18.84 -7.75 -13.38
CA TRP A 58 -20.24 -7.89 -13.79
C TRP A 58 -20.43 -7.85 -15.31
N ALA A 59 -19.54 -7.19 -16.07
CA ALA A 59 -19.58 -7.20 -17.54
C ALA A 59 -19.33 -8.59 -18.13
N ALA A 60 -18.59 -9.45 -17.42
CA ALA A 60 -18.30 -10.81 -17.83
C ALA A 60 -18.15 -11.76 -16.62
N PRO A 61 -19.25 -12.14 -15.95
CA PRO A 61 -19.20 -12.88 -14.67
C PRO A 61 -18.51 -14.24 -14.82
N PHE A 62 -18.64 -14.88 -15.98
CA PHE A 62 -18.00 -16.16 -16.28
C PHE A 62 -16.46 -16.09 -16.34
N ARG A 63 -15.90 -14.88 -16.47
CA ARG A 63 -14.44 -14.66 -16.46
C ARG A 63 -13.89 -14.41 -15.06
N ILE A 64 -14.74 -14.23 -14.04
CA ILE A 64 -14.30 -14.02 -12.64
C ILE A 64 -13.34 -15.13 -12.18
N PRO A 65 -13.61 -16.43 -12.41
CA PRO A 65 -12.65 -17.48 -12.02
C PRO A 65 -11.30 -17.35 -12.72
N ALA A 66 -11.28 -16.97 -14.00
CA ALA A 66 -10.05 -16.76 -14.76
C ALA A 66 -9.26 -15.55 -14.23
N PHE A 67 -9.94 -14.44 -13.94
CA PHE A 67 -9.33 -13.27 -13.31
C PHE A 67 -8.75 -13.59 -11.93
N GLY A 68 -9.51 -14.32 -11.09
CA GLY A 68 -9.05 -14.77 -9.77
C GLY A 68 -7.78 -15.62 -9.86
N ARG A 69 -7.73 -16.57 -10.81
CA ARG A 69 -6.52 -17.37 -11.07
C ARG A 69 -5.33 -16.53 -11.53
N SER A 70 -5.55 -15.59 -12.45
CA SER A 70 -4.48 -14.70 -12.91
C SER A 70 -3.94 -13.82 -11.78
N LEU A 71 -4.82 -13.30 -10.93
CA LEU A 71 -4.44 -12.53 -9.75
C LEU A 71 -3.66 -13.38 -8.77
N GLN A 72 -4.14 -14.59 -8.45
CA GLN A 72 -3.46 -15.53 -7.57
C GLN A 72 -2.07 -15.89 -8.11
N ALA A 73 -1.94 -16.17 -9.41
CA ALA A 73 -0.66 -16.44 -10.04
C ALA A 73 0.30 -15.23 -9.97
N SER A 74 -0.21 -14.01 -10.17
CA SER A 74 0.58 -12.78 -10.06
C SER A 74 1.08 -12.55 -8.63
N LEU A 75 0.20 -12.75 -7.64
CA LEU A 75 0.55 -12.62 -6.23
C LEU A 75 1.54 -13.71 -5.78
N ALA A 76 1.35 -14.95 -6.22
CA ALA A 76 2.26 -16.06 -5.94
C ALA A 76 3.67 -15.82 -6.55
N ALA A 77 3.74 -15.27 -7.76
CA ALA A 77 5.01 -14.91 -8.40
C ALA A 77 5.73 -13.72 -7.73
N SER A 78 5.05 -13.00 -6.83
CA SER A 78 5.58 -11.78 -6.18
C SER A 78 6.41 -12.06 -4.91
N GLU A 79 6.65 -13.33 -4.55
CA GLU A 79 7.39 -13.70 -3.32
C GLU A 79 8.77 -13.01 -3.24
N ASP A 80 9.44 -12.86 -4.39
CA ASP A 80 10.72 -12.13 -4.51
C ASP A 80 10.59 -10.69 -5.02
N GLN A 81 9.39 -10.30 -5.46
CA GLN A 81 9.09 -9.01 -6.12
C GLN A 81 7.86 -8.37 -5.49
N PRO A 82 7.98 -7.83 -4.25
CA PRO A 82 6.86 -7.23 -3.51
C PRO A 82 6.14 -6.11 -4.29
N ASN A 83 6.86 -5.40 -5.15
CA ASN A 83 6.32 -4.38 -6.04
C ASN A 83 5.21 -4.92 -6.95
N GLU A 84 5.34 -6.16 -7.46
CA GLU A 84 4.34 -6.76 -8.34
C GLU A 84 3.04 -7.06 -7.60
N ALA A 85 3.11 -7.49 -6.33
CA ALA A 85 1.91 -7.68 -5.50
C ALA A 85 1.17 -6.36 -5.26
N PHE A 86 1.92 -5.29 -4.97
CA PHE A 86 1.35 -3.96 -4.77
C PHE A 86 0.72 -3.41 -6.05
N VAL A 87 1.38 -3.60 -7.21
CA VAL A 87 0.85 -3.21 -8.52
C VAL A 87 -0.42 -4.01 -8.87
N ALA A 88 -0.43 -5.32 -8.60
CA ALA A 88 -1.60 -6.17 -8.83
C ALA A 88 -2.80 -5.72 -7.98
N ALA A 89 -2.58 -5.43 -6.70
CA ALA A 89 -3.62 -4.89 -5.81
C ALA A 89 -4.10 -3.50 -6.26
N GLY A 90 -3.18 -2.60 -6.63
CA GLY A 90 -3.52 -1.26 -7.11
C GLY A 90 -4.37 -1.26 -8.37
N ARG A 91 -4.19 -2.22 -9.28
CA ARG A 91 -5.04 -2.39 -10.47
C ARG A 91 -6.49 -2.70 -10.11
N LEU A 92 -6.73 -3.51 -9.08
CA LEU A 92 -8.09 -3.84 -8.63
C LEU A 92 -8.84 -2.61 -8.12
N LEU A 93 -8.11 -1.70 -7.48
CA LEU A 93 -8.65 -0.44 -6.98
C LEU A 93 -8.83 0.62 -8.07
N GLY A 94 -8.33 0.40 -9.29
CA GLY A 94 -8.40 1.39 -10.38
C GLY A 94 -7.33 2.47 -10.35
N PHE A 95 -6.42 2.42 -9.38
CA PHE A 95 -5.39 3.44 -9.15
C PHE A 95 -3.97 2.88 -9.33
N GLY A 96 -3.82 1.77 -10.05
CA GLY A 96 -2.54 1.13 -10.29
C GLY A 96 -1.56 2.06 -10.99
N THR A 97 -0.49 2.45 -10.30
CA THR A 97 0.60 3.23 -10.89
C THR A 97 1.71 2.30 -11.38
N ARG A 98 2.25 2.57 -12.58
CA ARG A 98 3.46 1.88 -13.06
C ARG A 98 4.70 2.52 -12.42
N ARG A 99 4.78 2.49 -11.08
CA ARG A 99 5.85 3.15 -10.32
C ARG A 99 7.25 2.67 -10.72
N THR A 100 7.37 1.45 -11.23
CA THR A 100 8.60 0.88 -11.78
C THR A 100 9.20 1.67 -12.95
N LEU A 101 8.43 2.49 -13.66
CA LEU A 101 8.93 3.35 -14.76
C LEU A 101 9.70 4.58 -14.27
N LEU A 102 9.51 5.00 -13.02
CA LEU A 102 10.19 6.16 -12.43
C LEU A 102 11.55 5.79 -11.80
N GLY A 103 12.00 4.54 -12.02
CA GLY A 103 13.25 4.02 -11.46
C GLY A 103 13.11 3.50 -10.03
N ASP A 104 14.19 2.93 -9.50
CA ASP A 104 14.21 2.37 -8.15
C ASP A 104 14.38 3.50 -7.12
N PRO A 105 13.41 3.71 -6.20
CA PRO A 105 13.48 4.77 -5.18
C PRO A 105 14.65 4.62 -4.21
N LEU A 106 15.27 3.45 -4.13
CA LEU A 106 16.31 3.11 -3.17
C LEU A 106 17.73 3.19 -3.74
N VAL A 107 17.91 3.70 -4.97
CA VAL A 107 19.23 3.82 -5.62
C VAL A 107 20.16 4.80 -4.90
N GLN A 108 19.60 5.82 -4.23
CA GLN A 108 20.35 6.77 -3.40
C GLN A 108 19.92 6.64 -1.94
N PRO A 109 20.36 5.58 -1.24
CA PRO A 109 20.04 5.44 0.17
C PRO A 109 20.71 6.57 0.97
N PRO A 110 20.10 6.99 2.09
CA PRO A 110 20.71 7.98 2.97
C PRO A 110 22.06 7.49 3.49
N LYS A 111 23.00 8.43 3.68
CA LYS A 111 24.37 8.12 4.12
C LYS A 111 24.42 7.51 5.53
N SER A 112 23.46 7.81 6.39
CA SER A 112 23.36 7.29 7.75
C SER A 112 21.94 7.40 8.31
N LEU A 113 21.66 6.68 9.40
CA LEU A 113 20.41 6.78 10.16
C LEU A 113 20.18 8.20 10.69
N GLU A 114 21.23 8.84 11.21
CA GLU A 114 21.17 10.22 11.70
C GLU A 114 20.78 11.20 10.59
N ALA A 115 21.33 11.05 9.38
CA ALA A 115 20.99 11.90 8.24
C ALA A 115 19.52 11.72 7.82
N ALA A 116 19.03 10.48 7.78
CA ALA A 116 17.63 10.19 7.47
C ALA A 116 16.69 10.82 8.50
N LEU A 117 16.96 10.63 9.80
CA LEU A 117 16.16 11.21 10.87
C LEU A 117 16.23 12.74 10.87
N SER A 118 17.41 13.33 10.65
CA SER A 118 17.57 14.79 10.54
C SER A 118 16.75 15.37 9.39
N SER A 119 16.70 14.69 8.25
CA SER A 119 15.84 15.11 7.14
C SER A 119 14.35 15.06 7.49
N LEU A 120 13.92 14.07 8.29
CA LEU A 120 12.54 13.96 8.78
C LEU A 120 12.18 15.12 9.74
N PHE A 121 13.10 15.49 10.64
CA PHE A 121 12.94 16.66 11.52
C PHE A 121 12.87 17.97 10.73
N LEU A 122 13.79 18.14 9.76
CA LEU A 122 13.82 19.31 8.87
C LEU A 122 12.51 19.44 8.09
N ARG A 123 12.01 18.33 7.51
CA ARG A 123 10.71 18.29 6.82
C ARG A 123 9.58 18.77 7.72
N ALA A 124 9.56 18.33 8.98
CA ALA A 124 8.54 18.71 9.94
C ALA A 124 8.68 20.16 10.46
N GLY A 125 9.69 20.91 10.02
CA GLY A 125 10.00 22.24 10.54
C GLY A 125 10.43 22.23 12.01
N LYS A 126 10.90 21.09 12.53
CA LYS A 126 11.32 20.94 13.93
C LYS A 126 12.83 20.73 14.03
N PRO A 127 13.50 21.29 15.06
CA PRO A 127 14.91 21.02 15.29
C PRO A 127 15.11 19.55 15.69
N ALA A 128 16.20 18.95 15.20
CA ALA A 128 16.60 17.61 15.63
C ALA A 128 16.98 17.61 17.14
N PRO A 129 16.65 16.54 17.90
CA PRO A 129 17.04 16.41 19.29
C PRO A 129 18.56 16.42 19.45
N LYS A 130 19.06 17.06 20.51
CA LYS A 130 20.51 17.15 20.80
C LYS A 130 21.16 15.79 21.05
N ASP A 131 20.38 14.81 21.51
CA ASP A 131 20.80 13.45 21.80
C ASP A 131 20.64 12.50 20.59
N LEU A 132 20.23 13.00 19.41
CA LEU A 132 19.97 12.17 18.23
C LEU A 132 21.20 11.33 17.82
N ALA A 133 22.38 11.94 17.75
CA ALA A 133 23.63 11.24 17.40
C ALA A 133 23.94 10.12 18.40
N LYS A 134 23.73 10.36 19.70
CA LYS A 134 23.91 9.34 20.75
C LYS A 134 22.96 8.17 20.54
N ARG A 135 21.66 8.43 20.31
CA ARG A 135 20.66 7.37 20.06
C ARG A 135 20.92 6.59 18.78
N CYS A 136 21.40 7.26 17.73
CA CYS A 136 21.80 6.57 16.50
C CYS A 136 23.01 5.65 16.74
N GLY A 137 23.96 6.06 17.57
CA GLY A 137 25.07 5.21 18.01
C GLY A 137 24.63 4.01 18.84
N GLU A 138 23.65 4.18 19.74
CA GLU A 138 23.04 3.08 20.50
C GLU A 138 22.33 2.07 19.57
N ALA A 139 21.59 2.56 18.57
CA ALA A 139 20.97 1.72 17.55
C ALA A 139 22.01 0.96 16.73
N GLU A 140 23.10 1.62 16.30
CA GLU A 140 24.18 0.97 15.55
C GLU A 140 24.89 -0.10 16.38
N ALA A 141 25.05 0.10 17.70
CA ALA A 141 25.59 -0.92 18.58
C ALA A 141 24.65 -2.14 18.74
N LEU A 142 23.34 -1.96 18.56
CA LEU A 142 22.32 -3.00 18.69
C LEU A 142 22.18 -3.83 17.40
N VAL A 143 22.03 -3.17 16.24
CA VAL A 143 21.71 -3.83 14.95
C VAL A 143 22.84 -3.76 13.92
N GLY A 144 23.96 -3.12 14.25
CA GLY A 144 25.10 -2.91 13.36
C GLY A 144 24.86 -1.82 12.31
N ALA A 145 25.95 -1.40 11.65
CA ALA A 145 25.90 -0.39 10.59
C ALA A 145 24.96 -0.77 9.43
N GLU A 146 24.94 -2.04 9.04
CA GLU A 146 24.05 -2.54 7.98
C GLU A 146 22.57 -2.45 8.40
N GLY A 147 22.25 -2.81 9.65
CA GLY A 147 20.89 -2.67 10.19
C GLY A 147 20.45 -1.21 10.20
N CYS A 148 21.31 -0.31 10.67
CA CYS A 148 21.05 1.13 10.66
C CYS A 148 20.86 1.68 9.24
N ALA A 149 21.65 1.27 8.25
CA ALA A 149 21.51 1.72 6.86
C ALA A 149 20.15 1.29 6.25
N ARG A 150 19.66 0.11 6.59
CA ARG A 150 18.33 -0.38 6.17
C ARG A 150 17.21 0.41 6.81
N VAL A 151 17.27 0.62 8.12
CA VAL A 151 16.30 1.47 8.84
C VAL A 151 16.32 2.88 8.27
N ALA A 152 17.50 3.44 8.01
CA ALA A 152 17.66 4.76 7.39
C ALA A 152 16.94 4.83 6.04
N SER A 153 17.07 3.79 5.20
CA SER A 153 16.37 3.71 3.91
C SER A 153 14.85 3.71 4.08
N VAL A 154 14.31 2.97 5.05
CA VAL A 154 12.87 3.00 5.37
C VAL A 154 12.43 4.38 5.85
N VAL A 155 13.18 5.01 6.75
CA VAL A 155 12.88 6.37 7.26
C VAL A 155 12.90 7.40 6.13
N ALA A 156 13.89 7.33 5.24
CA ALA A 156 13.97 8.22 4.08
C ALA A 156 12.77 8.05 3.15
N GLN A 157 12.39 6.79 2.83
CA GLN A 157 11.21 6.55 1.99
C GLN A 157 9.90 6.91 2.69
N ALA A 158 9.82 6.79 4.02
CA ALA A 158 8.67 7.29 4.77
C ALA A 158 8.56 8.82 4.66
N ALA A 159 9.69 9.53 4.73
CA ALA A 159 9.73 10.97 4.52
C ALA A 159 9.30 11.37 3.10
N SER A 160 9.76 10.65 2.07
CA SER A 160 9.31 10.87 0.68
C SER A 160 7.85 10.47 0.45
N ALA A 161 7.34 9.44 1.14
CA ALA A 161 5.93 9.06 1.07
C ALA A 161 5.01 10.17 1.59
N LEU A 162 5.50 11.02 2.51
CA LEU A 162 4.77 12.22 2.92
C LEU A 162 4.67 13.25 1.79
N ASP A 163 5.67 13.39 0.90
CA ASP A 163 5.55 14.28 -0.29
C ASP A 163 4.48 13.77 -1.24
N TRP A 164 4.49 12.47 -1.50
CA TRP A 164 3.48 11.82 -2.32
C TRP A 164 2.07 11.95 -1.73
N ARG A 165 1.96 11.82 -0.40
CA ARG A 165 0.73 12.09 0.33
C ARG A 165 0.31 13.54 0.11
N ASP A 166 1.17 14.51 0.39
CA ASP A 166 0.83 15.94 0.29
C ASP A 166 0.41 16.31 -1.15
N ALA A 167 1.05 15.72 -2.17
CA ALA A 167 0.67 15.87 -3.58
C ALA A 167 -0.68 15.23 -3.96
N SER A 168 -1.19 14.30 -3.14
CA SER A 168 -2.52 13.69 -3.33
C SER A 168 -3.65 14.62 -2.90
N PHE A 169 -3.36 15.58 -2.02
CA PHE A 169 -4.34 16.46 -1.39
C PHE A 169 -4.21 17.90 -1.88
N HIS A 170 -5.04 18.30 -2.85
CA HIS A 170 -5.03 19.66 -3.41
C HIS A 170 -5.32 20.75 -2.36
N SER A 171 -6.12 20.45 -1.33
CA SER A 171 -6.44 21.35 -0.21
C SER A 171 -5.51 21.21 0.99
N GLY A 172 -4.50 20.33 0.92
CA GLY A 172 -3.61 19.97 2.02
C GLY A 172 -4.11 18.78 2.85
N ALA A 173 -3.19 17.85 3.15
CA ALA A 173 -3.51 16.60 3.85
C ALA A 173 -4.08 16.82 5.27
N GLU A 174 -3.62 17.88 5.96
CA GLU A 174 -3.93 18.10 7.37
C GLU A 174 -5.41 18.36 7.64
N ALA A 175 -6.11 19.07 6.74
CA ALA A 175 -7.52 19.40 6.91
C ALA A 175 -8.41 18.15 6.94
N LEU A 176 -8.11 17.17 6.07
CA LEU A 176 -8.85 15.92 5.99
C LEU A 176 -8.49 14.97 7.14
N PHE A 177 -7.20 14.86 7.50
CA PHE A 177 -6.78 14.04 8.63
C PHE A 177 -7.30 14.58 9.97
N ALA A 178 -7.27 15.90 10.18
CA ALA A 178 -7.84 16.53 11.36
C ALA A 178 -9.34 16.24 11.45
N ARG A 179 -10.06 16.23 10.32
CA ARG A 179 -11.48 15.94 10.26
C ARG A 179 -11.82 14.45 10.43
N ALA A 180 -10.97 13.55 9.94
CA ALA A 180 -11.12 12.11 10.18
C ALA A 180 -10.80 11.71 11.63
N GLN A 181 -9.93 12.48 12.30
CA GLN A 181 -9.59 12.31 13.72
C GLN A 181 -10.55 13.04 14.67
N ALA A 182 -11.27 14.05 14.18
CA ALA A 182 -12.33 14.69 14.93
C ALA A 182 -13.45 13.66 15.16
N GLN A 183 -13.51 13.10 16.37
CA GLN A 183 -14.60 12.21 16.77
C GLN A 183 -15.95 12.91 16.62
N GLU A 184 -16.94 12.11 16.21
CA GLU A 184 -18.37 12.38 16.14
C GLU A 184 -18.85 13.48 17.10
N GLY A 185 -19.29 14.61 16.57
CA GLY A 185 -19.93 15.63 17.39
C GLY A 185 -20.20 16.95 16.68
N GLU A 186 -19.37 17.34 15.73
CA GLU A 186 -19.52 18.61 15.04
C GLU A 186 -19.75 18.40 13.54
N SER A 187 -20.92 18.85 13.06
CA SER A 187 -21.20 19.16 11.66
C SER A 187 -21.58 17.94 10.76
N GLY A 188 -22.73 17.32 11.07
CA GLY A 188 -23.42 16.35 10.21
C GLY A 188 -24.45 16.97 9.26
N GLY A 189 -24.38 18.29 9.01
CA GLY A 189 -25.36 18.99 8.17
C GLY A 189 -25.13 18.74 6.67
N PRO A 190 -26.15 18.96 5.81
CA PRO A 190 -26.01 18.78 4.36
C PRO A 190 -24.84 19.58 3.73
N ARG A 191 -24.53 20.76 4.28
CA ARG A 191 -23.39 21.58 3.82
C ARG A 191 -22.04 20.95 4.15
N ASP A 192 -21.94 20.30 5.30
CA ASP A 192 -20.73 19.65 5.76
C ASP A 192 -20.45 18.39 4.96
N LEU A 193 -21.51 17.63 4.66
CA LEU A 193 -21.47 16.50 3.74
C LEU A 193 -21.08 16.93 2.32
N ALA A 194 -21.67 18.01 1.79
CA ALA A 194 -21.32 18.52 0.47
C ALA A 194 -19.84 18.96 0.38
N LYS A 195 -19.35 19.64 1.43
CA LYS A 195 -17.93 20.00 1.55
C LYS A 195 -17.04 18.77 1.58
N TRP A 196 -17.39 17.78 2.41
CA TRP A 196 -16.66 16.51 2.53
C TRP A 196 -16.59 15.75 1.20
N LEU A 197 -17.73 15.59 0.51
CA LEU A 197 -17.78 14.97 -0.81
C LEU A 197 -16.92 15.72 -1.84
N GLY A 198 -16.95 17.06 -1.80
CA GLY A 198 -16.10 17.89 -2.65
C GLY A 198 -14.60 17.66 -2.40
N GLU A 199 -14.20 17.53 -1.13
CA GLU A 199 -12.81 17.24 -0.76
C GLU A 199 -12.40 15.82 -1.19
N LEU A 200 -13.25 14.81 -0.98
CA LEU A 200 -13.00 13.43 -1.43
C LEU A 200 -12.86 13.34 -2.97
N ARG A 201 -13.70 14.06 -3.73
CA ARG A 201 -13.61 14.14 -5.19
C ARG A 201 -12.32 14.81 -5.68
N SER A 202 -11.72 15.66 -4.86
CA SER A 202 -10.45 16.33 -5.17
C SER A 202 -9.22 15.47 -4.87
N LEU A 203 -9.39 14.30 -4.25
CA LEU A 203 -8.31 13.41 -3.88
C LEU A 203 -7.79 12.65 -5.10
N ASP A 204 -6.50 12.78 -5.41
CA ASP A 204 -5.84 11.88 -6.35
C ASP A 204 -5.11 10.78 -5.58
N LEU A 205 -5.61 9.55 -5.64
CA LEU A 205 -4.98 8.42 -4.94
C LEU A 205 -3.71 7.91 -5.64
N ARG A 206 -3.44 8.30 -6.89
CA ARG A 206 -2.29 7.77 -7.65
C ARG A 206 -0.95 8.19 -7.03
N PRO A 207 -0.70 9.48 -6.69
CA PRO A 207 0.50 9.87 -5.96
C PRO A 207 0.61 9.14 -4.61
N MET A 208 -0.48 9.04 -3.84
CA MET A 208 -0.49 8.35 -2.54
C MET A 208 -0.04 6.89 -2.67
N LEU A 209 -0.58 6.17 -3.65
CA LEU A 209 -0.20 4.78 -3.92
C LEU A 209 1.22 4.64 -4.44
N ALA A 210 1.75 5.64 -5.18
CA ALA A 210 3.15 5.66 -5.59
C ALA A 210 4.09 5.78 -4.37
N GLY A 211 3.79 6.67 -3.42
CA GLY A 211 4.55 6.77 -2.17
C GLY A 211 4.43 5.54 -1.29
N ALA A 212 3.24 4.96 -1.18
CA ALA A 212 3.02 3.71 -0.45
C ALA A 212 3.79 2.53 -1.08
N HIS A 213 3.85 2.46 -2.41
CA HIS A 213 4.64 1.46 -3.12
C HIS A 213 6.14 1.58 -2.80
N ASP A 214 6.69 2.80 -2.81
CA ASP A 214 8.11 3.04 -2.52
C ASP A 214 8.47 2.69 -1.07
N LEU A 215 7.60 3.06 -0.12
CA LEU A 215 7.75 2.72 1.29
C LEU A 215 7.65 1.20 1.50
N PHE A 216 6.68 0.53 0.86
CA PHE A 216 6.53 -0.92 0.94
C PHE A 216 7.78 -1.65 0.43
N LEU A 217 8.34 -1.21 -0.69
CA LEU A 217 9.59 -1.75 -1.24
C LEU A 217 10.76 -1.58 -0.25
N ALA A 218 10.87 -0.42 0.40
CA ALA A 218 11.90 -0.15 1.41
C ALA A 218 11.77 -1.09 2.62
N CYS A 219 10.55 -1.24 3.15
CA CYS A 219 10.27 -2.14 4.26
C CYS A 219 10.61 -3.59 3.90
N HIS A 220 10.16 -4.06 2.73
CA HIS A 220 10.43 -5.43 2.30
C HIS A 220 11.94 -5.69 2.17
N ARG A 221 12.69 -4.79 1.52
CA ARG A 221 14.15 -4.94 1.39
C ARG A 221 14.87 -4.89 2.74
N ALA A 222 14.40 -4.06 3.68
CA ALA A 222 14.94 -4.02 5.04
C ALA A 222 14.72 -5.36 5.77
N CYS A 223 13.53 -5.97 5.65
CA CYS A 223 13.15 -7.20 6.34
C CYS A 223 13.76 -8.49 5.76
N LYS A 224 14.14 -8.53 4.47
CA LYS A 224 14.53 -9.79 3.78
C LYS A 224 15.71 -10.54 4.40
N LYS A 225 16.55 -9.88 5.23
CA LYS A 225 17.62 -10.50 6.04
C LYS A 225 17.95 -9.65 7.27
N LEU A 226 17.30 -9.84 8.42
CA LEU A 226 17.77 -9.19 9.64
C LEU A 226 19.10 -9.86 10.08
N PRO A 227 20.20 -9.11 10.24
CA PRO A 227 21.43 -9.66 10.80
C PRO A 227 21.17 -10.16 12.22
N GLY A 228 22.00 -11.07 12.73
CA GLY A 228 21.87 -11.63 14.09
C GLY A 228 21.66 -10.51 15.11
N VAL A 229 20.42 -10.38 15.56
CA VAL A 229 20.00 -9.25 16.37
C VAL A 229 20.29 -9.54 17.84
N ARG A 230 20.71 -8.50 18.58
CA ARG A 230 20.94 -8.59 20.02
C ARG A 230 19.65 -8.21 20.75
N PRO A 231 19.29 -8.88 21.86
CA PRO A 231 18.15 -8.49 22.67
C PRO A 231 18.23 -7.01 23.07
N GLY A 232 17.24 -6.23 22.69
CA GLY A 232 17.16 -4.82 23.07
C GLY A 232 16.21 -4.00 22.20
N LEU A 233 15.94 -2.78 22.64
CA LEU A 233 15.09 -1.83 21.92
C LEU A 233 15.65 -0.42 22.11
N VAL A 234 15.90 0.26 21.00
CA VAL A 234 16.22 1.69 20.97
C VAL A 234 15.04 2.41 20.33
N GLU A 235 14.40 3.29 21.08
CA GLU A 235 13.33 4.15 20.56
C GLU A 235 13.85 5.57 20.32
N ILE A 236 13.66 6.03 19.10
CA ILE A 236 14.02 7.39 18.68
C ILE A 236 12.74 8.15 18.38
N PRO A 237 12.31 9.09 19.25
CA PRO A 237 11.17 9.94 18.99
C PRO A 237 11.38 10.77 17.73
N THR A 238 10.31 10.94 16.95
CA THR A 238 10.28 11.73 15.73
C THR A 238 9.04 12.65 15.75
N PRO A 239 8.96 13.65 14.86
CA PRO A 239 7.77 14.48 14.75
C PRO A 239 6.49 13.72 14.36
N TYR A 240 6.64 12.51 13.82
CA TYR A 240 5.55 11.69 13.29
C TYR A 240 5.31 10.40 14.09
N GLY A 241 5.86 10.29 15.30
CA GLY A 241 5.78 9.09 16.14
C GLY A 241 7.15 8.68 16.68
N ALA A 242 7.48 7.40 16.66
CA ALA A 242 8.79 6.90 17.07
C ALA A 242 9.35 5.90 16.06
N VAL A 243 10.67 5.91 15.87
CA VAL A 243 11.40 4.84 15.18
C VAL A 243 11.95 3.91 16.25
N ALA A 244 11.34 2.74 16.35
CA ALA A 244 11.71 1.69 17.28
C ALA A 244 12.60 0.66 16.57
N ILE A 245 13.85 0.52 17.03
CA ILE A 245 14.85 -0.38 16.45
C ILE A 245 15.15 -1.44 17.50
N GLY A 246 14.75 -2.68 17.22
CA GLY A 246 14.87 -3.79 18.15
C GLY A 246 15.58 -5.00 17.55
N GLY A 247 16.04 -5.86 18.45
CA GLY A 247 16.66 -7.15 18.14
C GLY A 247 16.32 -8.26 19.11
#